data_AF-A0A6B9FDE0-F1
#
_entry.id   AF-A0A6B9FDE0-F1
#
_cell.length_a   1.000
_cell.length_b   1.000
_cell.length_c   1.000
_cell.angle_alpha   90.00
_cell.angle_beta   90.00
_cell.angle_gamma   90.00
#
_symmetry.space_group_name_H-M   'P 1'
#
loop_
_entity.id
_entity.type
_entity.pdbx_description
1 polymer ?
#
loop_
_entity_poly.entity_id
_entity_poly.type
_entity_poly.pdbx_seq_one_letter_code
_entity_poly.pdbx_strand_id
1 'polypeptide(L)'
;MAREDEAPEALCVNAYDTHRAEVRMGQRRRLRGRHKTLVSFATKYHYVESQRRLAAAAAATGDFDTVENWSPDRLRQTAFYREHRDILDRARGAGNWAWKPYIIADALEKRRDGDFIVFSDTGMQAVGEDPLPPVAPLLTWLAGSERRVAGGVLHGKPQRLWTKRDCFVLMECDSERYWDADQIQASWIAFMVSPATRTLVAEWLRYACDARVVTDIPNQLGLPDFDGFIDHRFDQSILSNLIYKLDLEIPALREPSKRIRTLIDEFERAALVWARPSENIALGKTWTASSASPWSGTTGVYGQRTTGDPSFFFHTGLDRNPWFVLDLGAVARVSEIRIYNRWGQPSERAQLMRVWLGETEDAYRLVFDAVDAHCHPGLPLHLRFDNARFRYLKVDLDEEQHLHLDGIEIFAAR
;
A
#
# COMPACT_ATOMS: atom_id res chain seq x y z
N MET A 1 55.47 -14.16 6.77
CA MET A 1 54.42 -13.14 6.95
C MET A 1 53.24 -13.56 6.11
N ALA A 2 52.32 -14.30 6.74
CA ALA A 2 51.07 -14.71 6.11
C ALA A 2 50.25 -13.46 5.83
N ARG A 3 49.71 -13.35 4.61
CA ARG A 3 48.68 -12.36 4.29
C ARG A 3 47.49 -12.67 5.19
N GLU A 4 47.05 -11.67 5.92
CA GLU A 4 45.80 -11.73 6.69
C GLU A 4 44.68 -12.17 5.75
N ASP A 5 44.01 -13.26 6.13
CA ASP A 5 42.72 -13.65 5.59
C ASP A 5 41.76 -12.47 5.84
N GLU A 6 41.58 -11.60 4.84
CA GLU A 6 40.37 -10.78 4.75
C GLU A 6 39.22 -11.78 4.70
N ALA A 7 38.51 -11.93 5.82
CA ALA A 7 37.25 -12.64 5.86
C ALA A 7 36.42 -12.20 4.65
N PRO A 8 35.81 -13.13 3.88
CA PRO A 8 35.02 -12.74 2.72
C PRO A 8 34.00 -11.71 3.20
N GLU A 9 34.06 -10.48 2.67
CA GLU A 9 33.07 -9.42 2.92
C GLU A 9 31.71 -10.09 2.85
N ALA A 10 31.11 -10.32 4.02
CA ALA A 10 29.92 -11.13 4.13
C ALA A 10 28.84 -10.36 3.38
N LEU A 11 28.51 -10.86 2.21
CA LEU A 11 27.59 -10.20 1.32
C LEU A 11 26.21 -10.38 1.95
N CYS A 12 25.72 -9.36 2.65
CA CYS A 12 24.33 -9.31 3.06
C CYS A 12 23.50 -9.05 1.80
N VAL A 13 23.30 -10.09 0.98
CA VAL A 13 22.28 -10.09 -0.07
C VAL A 13 20.96 -9.85 0.62
N ASN A 14 20.49 -8.61 0.52
CA ASN A 14 19.21 -8.24 1.04
C ASN A 14 18.16 -8.47 -0.04
N ALA A 15 17.90 -9.76 -0.30
CA ALA A 15 16.81 -10.24 -1.12
C ALA A 15 15.53 -9.44 -0.83
N TYR A 16 14.67 -9.26 -1.84
CA TYR A 16 13.45 -8.47 -1.72
C TYR A 16 12.69 -8.70 -0.40
N ASP A 17 12.53 -9.96 0.03
CA ASP A 17 11.84 -10.32 1.27
C ASP A 17 12.57 -9.87 2.54
N THR A 18 13.90 -9.91 2.56
CA THR A 18 14.72 -9.41 3.68
C THR A 18 14.60 -7.88 3.77
N HIS A 19 14.54 -7.16 2.65
CA HIS A 19 14.51 -5.69 2.64
C HIS A 19 13.12 -5.23 3.04
N ARG A 20 12.11 -5.93 2.50
CA ARG A 20 10.72 -5.82 2.93
C ARG A 20 10.57 -6.04 4.44
N ALA A 21 11.20 -7.07 4.98
CA ALA A 21 11.18 -7.33 6.42
C ALA A 21 11.85 -6.19 7.21
N GLU A 22 13.02 -5.70 6.79
CA GLU A 22 13.72 -4.58 7.42
C GLU A 22 12.91 -3.28 7.41
N VAL A 23 12.39 -2.88 6.25
CA VAL A 23 11.55 -1.68 6.11
C VAL A 23 10.33 -1.79 7.01
N ARG A 24 9.66 -2.94 7.01
CA ARG A 24 8.51 -3.22 7.88
C ARG A 24 8.90 -3.17 9.36
N MET A 25 10.04 -3.74 9.75
CA MET A 25 10.55 -3.64 11.12
C MET A 25 10.85 -2.18 11.51
N GLY A 26 11.41 -1.38 10.61
CA GLY A 26 11.64 0.04 10.80
C GLY A 26 10.34 0.81 11.04
N GLN A 27 9.32 0.55 10.21
CA GLN A 27 7.97 1.10 10.39
C GLN A 27 7.37 0.69 11.74
N ARG A 28 7.42 -0.60 12.09
CA ARG A 28 6.96 -1.11 13.39
C ARG A 28 7.67 -0.43 14.56
N ARG A 29 8.99 -0.20 14.46
CA ARG A 29 9.77 0.55 15.47
C ARG A 29 9.27 1.98 15.62
N ARG A 30 8.99 2.69 14.52
CA ARG A 30 8.43 4.06 14.54
C ARG A 30 7.04 4.12 15.18
N LEU A 31 6.29 3.03 15.09
CA LEU A 31 4.94 2.90 15.65
C LEU A 31 4.93 2.29 17.07
N ARG A 32 6.09 2.09 17.70
CA ARG A 32 6.15 1.57 19.08
C ARG A 32 5.53 2.56 20.06
N GLY A 33 4.86 2.03 21.08
CA GLY A 33 4.18 2.83 22.11
C GLY A 33 2.86 3.47 21.67
N ARG A 34 2.44 3.26 20.42
CA ARG A 34 1.16 3.72 19.87
C ARG A 34 0.22 2.53 19.73
N HIS A 35 -0.93 2.57 20.40
CA HIS A 35 -1.85 1.45 20.48
C HIS A 35 -2.62 1.28 19.17
N LYS A 36 -2.81 0.05 18.71
CA LYS A 36 -3.46 -0.25 17.42
C LYS A 36 -4.66 -1.16 17.64
N THR A 37 -5.83 -0.69 17.24
CA THR A 37 -7.10 -1.41 17.43
C THR A 37 -7.67 -1.78 16.08
N LEU A 38 -7.95 -3.06 15.87
CA LEU A 38 -8.83 -3.52 14.80
C LEU A 38 -10.25 -3.60 15.34
N VAL A 39 -11.23 -3.02 14.64
CA VAL A 39 -12.65 -3.08 14.98
C VAL A 39 -13.39 -3.75 13.82
N SER A 40 -14.30 -4.66 14.14
CA SER A 40 -15.15 -5.31 13.14
C SER A 40 -16.54 -5.63 13.70
N PHE A 41 -17.51 -5.85 12.83
CA PHE A 41 -18.86 -6.29 13.19
C PHE A 41 -19.31 -7.43 12.27
N ALA A 42 -20.03 -8.40 12.83
CA ALA A 42 -20.63 -9.47 12.06
C ALA A 42 -22.00 -9.86 12.60
N THR A 43 -22.94 -10.07 11.68
CA THR A 43 -24.28 -10.61 11.93
C THR A 43 -24.51 -11.73 10.93
N LYS A 44 -25.21 -12.82 11.26
CA LYS A 44 -25.38 -14.02 10.39
C LYS A 44 -24.10 -14.86 10.23
N TYR A 45 -24.28 -16.17 10.02
CA TYR A 45 -23.22 -17.18 10.07
C TYR A 45 -22.01 -16.88 9.15
N HIS A 46 -22.25 -16.58 7.86
CA HIS A 46 -21.16 -16.40 6.91
C HIS A 46 -20.30 -15.16 7.20
N TYR A 47 -20.88 -14.10 7.75
CA TYR A 47 -20.11 -12.91 8.16
C TYR A 47 -19.34 -13.16 9.47
N VAL A 48 -19.86 -14.00 10.37
CA VAL A 48 -19.12 -14.42 11.59
C VAL A 48 -17.88 -15.23 11.22
N GLU A 49 -17.98 -16.15 10.25
CA GLU A 49 -16.81 -16.87 9.73
C GLU A 49 -15.79 -15.92 9.11
N SER A 50 -16.23 -14.93 8.33
CA SER A 50 -15.34 -13.89 7.81
C SER A 50 -14.69 -13.05 8.92
N GLN A 51 -15.43 -12.74 10.00
CA GLN A 51 -14.87 -12.03 11.16
C GLN A 51 -13.77 -12.83 11.85
N ARG A 52 -13.97 -14.15 12.01
CA ARG A 52 -12.98 -15.06 12.60
C ARG A 52 -11.70 -15.09 11.75
N ARG A 53 -11.83 -15.19 10.43
CA ARG A 53 -10.69 -15.12 9.50
C ARG A 53 -9.96 -13.78 9.58
N LEU A 54 -10.69 -12.67 9.59
CA LEU A 54 -10.11 -11.33 9.74
C LEU A 54 -9.34 -11.19 11.06
N ALA A 55 -9.93 -11.63 12.18
CA ALA A 55 -9.28 -11.58 13.49
C ALA A 55 -8.03 -12.46 13.54
N ALA A 56 -8.08 -13.67 12.99
CA ALA A 56 -6.94 -14.57 12.91
C ALA A 56 -5.81 -13.98 12.04
N ALA A 57 -6.16 -13.41 10.87
CA ALA A 57 -5.19 -12.73 10.00
C ALA A 57 -4.53 -11.55 10.71
N ALA A 58 -5.33 -10.68 11.35
CA ALA A 58 -4.84 -9.55 12.11
C ALA A 58 -3.89 -9.97 13.25
N ALA A 59 -4.24 -11.01 14.00
CA ALA A 59 -3.38 -11.57 15.04
C ALA A 59 -2.07 -12.12 14.45
N ALA A 60 -2.12 -12.81 13.31
CA ALA A 60 -0.94 -13.36 12.64
C ALA A 60 0.04 -12.28 12.16
N THR A 61 -0.43 -11.05 11.87
CA THR A 61 0.48 -9.95 11.52
C THR A 61 1.37 -9.53 12.69
N GLY A 62 0.88 -9.65 13.94
CA GLY A 62 1.52 -9.08 15.13
C GLY A 62 1.49 -7.54 15.19
N ASP A 63 0.69 -6.87 14.36
CA ASP A 63 0.64 -5.40 14.30
C ASP A 63 -0.43 -4.79 15.23
N PHE A 64 -1.44 -5.57 15.66
CA PHE A 64 -2.54 -5.08 16.49
C PHE A 64 -2.36 -5.42 17.96
N ASP A 65 -2.55 -4.42 18.83
CA ASP A 65 -2.55 -4.60 20.29
C ASP A 65 -3.93 -5.05 20.78
N THR A 66 -4.99 -4.74 20.04
CA THR A 66 -6.37 -5.14 20.37
C THR A 66 -7.18 -5.43 19.11
N VAL A 67 -7.97 -6.51 19.16
CA VAL A 67 -8.95 -6.86 18.12
C VAL A 67 -10.33 -6.89 18.78
N GLU A 68 -11.18 -5.90 18.46
CA GLU A 68 -12.53 -5.74 18.98
C GLU A 68 -13.57 -6.24 17.98
N ASN A 69 -14.05 -7.45 18.21
CA ASN A 69 -15.11 -8.06 17.43
C ASN A 69 -16.48 -7.77 18.05
N TRP A 70 -17.30 -6.99 17.36
CA TRP A 70 -18.67 -6.70 17.75
C TRP A 70 -19.65 -7.69 17.13
N SER A 71 -20.74 -7.93 17.87
CA SER A 71 -21.87 -8.76 17.46
C SER A 71 -23.18 -8.01 17.73
N PRO A 72 -24.29 -8.41 17.08
CA PRO A 72 -25.62 -7.89 17.39
C PRO A 72 -25.99 -8.00 18.86
N ASP A 73 -25.61 -9.10 19.53
CA ASP A 73 -25.96 -9.30 20.94
C ASP A 73 -25.21 -8.34 21.86
N ARG A 74 -23.92 -8.07 21.57
CA ARG A 74 -23.16 -7.03 22.28
C ARG A 74 -23.75 -5.65 22.01
N LEU A 75 -24.13 -5.35 20.77
CA LEU A 75 -24.75 -4.07 20.41
C LEU A 75 -26.09 -3.87 21.14
N ARG A 76 -26.95 -4.89 21.22
CA ARG A 76 -28.25 -4.82 21.90
C ARG A 76 -28.17 -4.49 23.39
N GLN A 77 -27.02 -4.72 24.01
CA GLN A 77 -26.80 -4.44 25.44
C GLN A 77 -26.49 -2.96 25.70
N THR A 78 -26.29 -2.13 24.67
CA THR A 78 -25.86 -0.74 24.85
C THR A 78 -27.04 0.21 25.06
N ALA A 79 -26.77 1.38 25.66
CA ALA A 79 -27.76 2.48 25.72
C ALA A 79 -28.10 2.98 24.30
N PHE A 80 -27.09 3.13 23.45
CA PHE A 80 -27.23 3.51 22.04
C PHE A 80 -28.26 2.65 21.29
N TYR A 81 -28.22 1.32 21.45
CA TYR A 81 -29.21 0.46 20.80
C TYR A 81 -30.63 0.74 21.27
N ARG A 82 -30.82 0.91 22.59
CA ARG A 82 -32.14 1.19 23.18
C ARG A 82 -32.72 2.53 22.73
N GLU A 83 -31.86 3.53 22.56
CA GLU A 83 -32.25 4.89 22.16
C GLU A 83 -32.57 4.99 20.66
N HIS A 84 -31.90 4.20 19.81
CA HIS A 84 -32.03 4.26 18.35
C HIS A 84 -32.63 2.99 17.73
N ARG A 85 -33.55 2.33 18.44
CA ARG A 85 -34.21 1.09 17.98
C ARG A 85 -34.97 1.26 16.67
N ASP A 86 -35.55 2.44 16.46
CA ASP A 86 -36.28 2.81 15.23
C ASP A 86 -35.41 2.68 13.97
N ILE A 87 -34.11 2.94 14.09
CA ILE A 87 -33.13 2.73 13.03
C ILE A 87 -32.55 1.31 13.12
N LEU A 88 -32.10 0.88 14.29
CA LEU A 88 -31.29 -0.33 14.45
C LEU A 88 -32.06 -1.65 14.32
N ASP A 89 -33.38 -1.65 14.52
CA ASP A 89 -34.23 -2.82 14.28
C ASP A 89 -34.56 -3.02 12.78
N ARG A 90 -34.16 -2.10 11.90
CA ARG A 90 -34.40 -2.21 10.44
C ARG A 90 -33.56 -3.32 9.82
N ALA A 91 -34.17 -4.11 8.95
CA ALA A 91 -33.52 -5.31 8.37
C ALA A 91 -32.31 -5.00 7.46
N ARG A 92 -32.40 -3.94 6.65
CA ARG A 92 -31.34 -3.58 5.68
C ARG A 92 -30.09 -3.13 6.43
N GLY A 93 -28.96 -3.80 6.18
CA GLY A 93 -27.69 -3.48 6.83
C GLY A 93 -27.65 -3.71 8.35
N ALA A 94 -28.60 -4.46 8.91
CA ALA A 94 -28.79 -4.63 10.35
C ALA A 94 -28.87 -3.27 11.09
N GLY A 95 -29.74 -2.39 10.60
CA GLY A 95 -29.89 -1.03 11.11
C GLY A 95 -29.29 0.05 10.23
N ASN A 96 -29.38 -0.10 8.90
CA ASN A 96 -28.82 0.82 7.91
C ASN A 96 -27.35 1.18 8.17
N TRP A 97 -26.57 0.26 8.75
CA TRP A 97 -25.18 0.46 9.15
C TRP A 97 -24.93 1.60 10.16
N ALA A 98 -25.98 2.16 10.78
CA ALA A 98 -25.87 3.23 11.78
C ALA A 98 -25.06 2.82 13.03
N TRP A 99 -24.95 1.51 13.30
CA TRP A 99 -24.10 0.95 14.35
C TRP A 99 -22.60 1.13 14.09
N LYS A 100 -22.17 1.33 12.85
CA LYS A 100 -20.75 1.39 12.47
C LYS A 100 -20.00 2.56 13.10
N PRO A 101 -20.45 3.82 12.94
CA PRO A 101 -19.80 4.92 13.63
C PRO A 101 -19.84 4.78 15.16
N TYR A 102 -20.87 4.14 15.73
CA TYR A 102 -20.95 3.91 17.17
C TYR A 102 -19.84 2.98 17.69
N ILE A 103 -19.63 1.83 17.06
CA ILE A 103 -18.58 0.89 17.52
C ILE A 103 -17.17 1.44 17.27
N ILE A 104 -17.01 2.29 16.25
CA ILE A 104 -15.75 3.02 16.01
C ILE A 104 -15.56 4.09 17.09
N ALA A 105 -16.62 4.82 17.47
CA ALA A 105 -16.59 5.80 18.55
C ALA A 105 -16.23 5.16 19.91
N ASP A 106 -16.84 4.02 20.25
CA ASP A 106 -16.52 3.27 21.47
C ASP A 106 -15.05 2.82 21.52
N ALA A 107 -14.50 2.37 20.39
CA ALA A 107 -13.07 2.05 20.31
C ALA A 107 -12.19 3.30 20.44
N LEU A 108 -12.60 4.41 19.82
CA LEU A 108 -11.89 5.67 19.81
C LEU A 108 -11.83 6.33 21.20
N GLU A 109 -12.91 6.25 21.99
CA GLU A 109 -12.97 6.77 23.36
C GLU A 109 -11.96 6.10 24.30
N LYS A 110 -11.63 4.83 24.04
CA LYS A 110 -10.67 4.05 24.84
C LYS A 110 -9.21 4.27 24.43
N ARG A 111 -8.95 5.20 23.51
CA ARG A 111 -7.62 5.45 22.93
C ARG A 111 -7.22 6.90 23.09
N ARG A 112 -5.91 7.12 23.23
CA ARG A 112 -5.33 8.46 23.31
C ARG A 112 -4.96 8.95 21.92
N ASP A 113 -4.73 10.25 21.81
CA ASP A 113 -4.25 10.84 20.57
C ASP A 113 -2.87 10.24 20.20
N GLY A 114 -2.69 9.98 18.91
CA GLY A 114 -1.58 9.22 18.38
C GLY A 114 -1.79 7.71 18.32
N ASP A 115 -2.83 7.12 18.93
CA ASP A 115 -3.16 5.71 18.69
C ASP A 115 -3.80 5.51 17.29
N PHE A 116 -4.09 4.28 16.91
CA PHE A 116 -4.68 3.94 15.61
C PHE A 116 -5.93 3.10 15.74
N ILE A 117 -6.92 3.43 14.91
CA ILE A 117 -8.10 2.62 14.68
C ILE A 117 -8.08 2.14 13.23
N VAL A 118 -8.28 0.84 13.03
CA VAL A 118 -8.59 0.23 11.73
C VAL A 118 -9.94 -0.44 11.88
N PHE A 119 -10.90 -0.07 11.06
CA PHE A 119 -12.17 -0.75 10.93
C PHE A 119 -12.21 -1.52 9.61
N SER A 120 -12.78 -2.73 9.63
CA SER A 120 -13.03 -3.51 8.42
C SER A 120 -14.33 -4.30 8.52
N ASP A 121 -15.17 -4.15 7.49
CA ASP A 121 -16.37 -4.95 7.27
C ASP A 121 -15.98 -6.41 6.98
N THR A 122 -16.78 -7.31 7.54
CA THR A 122 -16.60 -8.75 7.39
C THR A 122 -17.19 -9.29 6.07
N GLY A 123 -17.96 -8.47 5.35
CA GLY A 123 -18.53 -8.83 4.05
C GLY A 123 -17.56 -8.79 2.87
N MET A 124 -16.47 -8.01 2.98
CA MET A 124 -15.45 -7.89 1.93
C MET A 124 -14.46 -9.08 1.92
N GLN A 125 -14.32 -9.75 3.07
CA GLN A 125 -13.51 -10.95 3.28
C GLN A 125 -14.30 -12.26 2.98
N ALA A 126 -15.53 -12.13 2.44
CA ALA A 126 -16.41 -13.26 2.17
C ALA A 126 -16.06 -14.02 0.87
N VAL A 127 -15.08 -13.55 0.09
CA VAL A 127 -14.67 -14.17 -1.18
C VAL A 127 -13.13 -14.22 -1.26
N GLY A 128 -12.52 -15.24 -0.66
CA GLY A 128 -11.12 -15.63 -0.92
C GLY A 128 -10.23 -15.86 0.30
N GLU A 129 -9.10 -16.52 0.05
CA GLU A 129 -7.95 -16.74 0.96
C GLU A 129 -7.10 -15.47 1.16
N ASP A 130 -7.73 -14.31 1.31
CA ASP A 130 -7.04 -13.02 1.28
C ASP A 130 -6.97 -12.39 2.69
N PRO A 131 -6.04 -12.85 3.57
CA PRO A 131 -5.92 -12.35 4.94
C PRO A 131 -5.57 -10.86 4.95
N LEU A 132 -5.91 -10.15 6.02
CA LEU A 132 -5.42 -8.78 6.26
C LEU A 132 -3.87 -8.79 6.25
N PRO A 133 -3.20 -8.03 5.35
CA PRO A 133 -1.74 -7.97 5.34
C PRO A 133 -1.22 -7.12 6.51
N PRO A 134 0.10 -7.18 6.82
CA PRO A 134 0.71 -6.29 7.81
C PRO A 134 0.36 -4.82 7.54
N VAL A 135 -0.17 -4.14 8.54
CA VAL A 135 -0.73 -2.78 8.40
C VAL A 135 0.31 -1.69 8.66
N ALA A 136 1.54 -2.04 9.06
CA ALA A 136 2.60 -1.08 9.36
C ALA A 136 2.84 -0.02 8.25
N PRO A 137 2.80 -0.34 6.94
CA PRO A 137 2.92 0.68 5.88
C PRO A 137 1.80 1.72 5.92
N LEU A 138 0.54 1.25 6.02
CA LEU A 138 -0.65 2.10 6.14
C LEU A 138 -0.59 2.99 7.39
N LEU A 139 -0.29 2.41 8.55
CA LEU A 139 -0.22 3.16 9.80
C LEU A 139 0.92 4.19 9.80
N THR A 140 2.03 3.89 9.13
CA THR A 140 3.14 4.85 8.95
C THR A 140 2.73 6.03 8.08
N TRP A 141 1.94 5.81 7.03
CA TRP A 141 1.39 6.91 6.23
C TRP A 141 0.41 7.77 7.06
N LEU A 142 -0.50 7.14 7.80
CA LEU A 142 -1.44 7.82 8.70
C LEU A 142 -0.73 8.66 9.77
N ALA A 143 0.40 8.17 10.29
CA ALA A 143 1.21 8.89 11.27
C ALA A 143 1.78 10.22 10.76
N GLY A 144 1.82 10.45 9.44
CA GLY A 144 2.41 11.65 8.85
C GLY A 144 1.54 12.90 8.92
N SER A 145 0.25 12.79 9.28
CA SER A 145 -0.64 13.94 9.44
C SER A 145 -1.88 13.58 10.27
N GLU A 146 -2.29 14.47 11.17
CA GLU A 146 -3.49 14.32 12.00
C GLU A 146 -4.81 14.36 11.23
N ARG A 147 -4.76 14.77 9.96
CA ARG A 147 -5.93 14.91 9.08
C ARG A 147 -6.07 13.75 8.08
N ARG A 148 -5.15 12.77 8.12
CA ARG A 148 -5.18 11.63 7.23
C ARG A 148 -6.20 10.60 7.66
N VAL A 149 -7.01 10.19 6.70
CA VAL A 149 -7.96 9.08 6.82
C VAL A 149 -7.75 8.18 5.62
N ALA A 150 -7.55 6.90 5.86
CA ALA A 150 -7.46 5.92 4.79
C ALA A 150 -8.84 5.29 4.58
N GLY A 151 -9.31 5.33 3.35
CA GLY A 151 -10.53 4.69 2.85
C GLY A 151 -10.43 4.51 1.33
N GLY A 152 -11.28 3.66 0.74
CA GLY A 152 -11.28 3.45 -0.71
C GLY A 152 -12.07 4.55 -1.42
N VAL A 153 -11.54 5.13 -2.50
CA VAL A 153 -12.30 6.06 -3.37
C VAL A 153 -12.98 5.28 -4.48
N LEU A 154 -14.29 5.44 -4.64
CA LEU A 154 -15.07 4.79 -5.69
C LEU A 154 -15.09 5.68 -6.93
N HIS A 155 -14.01 5.65 -7.70
CA HIS A 155 -13.88 6.49 -8.90
C HIS A 155 -15.01 6.32 -9.91
N GLY A 156 -15.54 7.43 -10.41
CA GLY A 156 -16.67 7.46 -11.34
C GLY A 156 -18.00 7.09 -10.68
N LYS A 157 -18.11 7.26 -9.36
CA LYS A 157 -19.34 7.07 -8.58
C LYS A 157 -19.64 8.37 -7.85
N PRO A 158 -20.06 9.43 -8.57
CA PRO A 158 -20.34 10.73 -7.95
C PRO A 158 -21.46 10.61 -6.94
N GLN A 159 -21.37 11.37 -5.85
CA GLN A 159 -22.29 11.25 -4.73
C GLN A 159 -23.75 11.51 -5.12
N ARG A 160 -24.04 12.39 -6.10
CA ARG A 160 -25.41 12.69 -6.54
C ARG A 160 -26.22 11.49 -7.02
N LEU A 161 -25.55 10.42 -7.47
CA LEU A 161 -26.20 9.18 -7.90
C LEU A 161 -26.39 8.18 -6.74
N TRP A 162 -25.70 8.39 -5.62
CA TRP A 162 -25.55 7.42 -4.53
C TRP A 162 -25.88 7.97 -3.13
N THR A 163 -26.30 9.23 -3.04
CA THR A 163 -26.63 9.91 -1.81
C THR A 163 -27.93 10.66 -2.01
N LYS A 164 -28.93 10.35 -1.18
CA LYS A 164 -30.23 11.02 -1.26
C LYS A 164 -30.11 12.50 -0.89
N ARG A 165 -30.99 13.32 -1.46
CA ARG A 165 -30.93 14.78 -1.33
C ARG A 165 -31.00 15.26 0.12
N ASP A 166 -31.88 14.66 0.94
CA ASP A 166 -31.99 15.00 2.38
C ASP A 166 -30.66 14.85 3.12
N CYS A 167 -29.86 13.84 2.76
CA CYS A 167 -28.55 13.62 3.38
C CYS A 167 -27.59 14.78 3.09
N PHE A 168 -27.60 15.34 1.88
CA PHE A 168 -26.80 16.53 1.59
C PHE A 168 -27.32 17.76 2.34
N VAL A 169 -28.62 18.00 2.31
CA VAL A 169 -29.23 19.21 2.88
C VAL A 169 -29.06 19.25 4.40
N LEU A 170 -29.38 18.16 5.10
CA LEU A 170 -29.26 18.07 6.57
C LEU A 170 -27.80 18.13 7.04
N MET A 171 -26.85 17.80 6.16
CA MET A 171 -25.42 17.88 6.43
C MET A 171 -24.78 19.19 5.97
N GLU A 172 -25.55 20.11 5.38
CA GLU A 172 -25.05 21.34 4.75
C GLU A 172 -24.01 21.06 3.66
N CYS A 173 -24.15 19.92 2.98
CA CYS A 173 -23.31 19.45 1.89
C CYS A 173 -24.04 19.57 0.55
N ASP A 174 -24.95 20.55 0.41
CA ASP A 174 -25.83 20.66 -0.73
C ASP A 174 -25.30 21.61 -1.81
N SER A 175 -24.14 21.28 -2.39
CA SER A 175 -23.53 22.01 -3.52
C SER A 175 -22.74 21.10 -4.45
N GLU A 176 -22.44 21.58 -5.67
CA GLU A 176 -21.72 20.83 -6.71
C GLU A 176 -20.43 20.18 -6.21
N ARG A 177 -19.70 20.85 -5.30
CA ARG A 177 -18.50 20.31 -4.63
C ARG A 177 -18.74 18.93 -4.02
N TYR A 178 -19.91 18.71 -3.43
CA TYR A 178 -20.24 17.45 -2.76
C TYR A 178 -20.95 16.48 -3.68
N TRP A 179 -21.84 17.00 -4.54
CA TRP A 179 -22.61 16.20 -5.50
C TRP A 179 -21.72 15.46 -6.49
N ASP A 180 -20.64 16.11 -6.91
CA ASP A 180 -19.79 15.68 -8.01
C ASP A 180 -18.56 14.92 -7.52
N ALA A 181 -18.26 15.02 -6.22
CA ALA A 181 -17.23 14.23 -5.58
C ALA A 181 -17.56 12.73 -5.65
N ASP A 182 -16.53 11.90 -5.77
CA ASP A 182 -16.70 10.45 -5.74
C ASP A 182 -17.12 9.95 -4.35
N GLN A 183 -17.83 8.84 -4.29
CA GLN A 183 -18.12 8.18 -3.02
C GLN A 183 -16.85 7.65 -2.35
N ILE A 184 -16.71 7.88 -1.05
CA ILE A 184 -15.71 7.24 -0.20
C ILE A 184 -16.33 5.96 0.37
N GLN A 185 -15.67 4.83 0.18
CA GLN A 185 -16.13 3.53 0.67
C GLN A 185 -16.02 3.43 2.19
N ALA A 186 -17.09 2.99 2.84
CA ALA A 186 -17.15 2.79 4.29
C ALA A 186 -16.98 1.33 4.73
N SER A 187 -16.50 0.45 3.84
CA SER A 187 -16.30 -0.97 4.17
C SER A 187 -15.01 -1.24 4.93
N TRP A 188 -14.08 -0.30 4.90
CA TRP A 188 -12.92 -0.27 5.77
C TRP A 188 -12.52 1.18 5.90
N ILE A 189 -12.01 1.57 7.06
CA ILE A 189 -11.50 2.90 7.32
C ILE A 189 -10.39 2.80 8.34
N ALA A 190 -9.30 3.54 8.16
CA ALA A 190 -8.23 3.58 9.13
C ALA A 190 -7.76 5.02 9.35
N PHE A 191 -7.45 5.36 10.59
CA PHE A 191 -6.94 6.68 10.93
C PHE A 191 -6.14 6.67 12.22
N MET A 192 -5.32 7.70 12.38
CA MET A 192 -4.70 8.03 13.66
C MET A 192 -5.72 8.79 14.52
N VAL A 193 -5.85 8.40 15.79
CA VAL A 193 -6.68 9.12 16.76
C VAL A 193 -6.09 10.52 16.96
N SER A 194 -6.88 11.54 16.69
CA SER A 194 -6.53 12.95 16.74
C SER A 194 -7.78 13.80 16.98
N PRO A 195 -7.67 15.11 17.28
CA PRO A 195 -8.83 15.99 17.36
C PRO A 195 -9.67 16.00 16.07
N ALA A 196 -9.02 15.90 14.90
CA ALA A 196 -9.70 15.87 13.62
C ALA A 196 -10.51 14.58 13.41
N THR A 197 -9.95 13.43 13.76
CA THR A 197 -10.63 12.14 13.56
C THR A 197 -11.67 11.86 14.65
N ARG A 198 -11.49 12.42 15.86
CA ARG A 198 -12.55 12.53 16.87
C ARG A 198 -13.75 13.30 16.35
N THR A 199 -13.52 14.48 15.75
CA THR A 199 -14.58 15.29 15.14
C THR A 199 -15.28 14.53 14.02
N LEU A 200 -14.53 13.88 13.13
CA LEU A 200 -15.09 13.04 12.07
C LEU A 200 -16.04 11.98 12.61
N VAL A 201 -15.60 11.18 13.59
CA VAL A 201 -16.37 10.06 14.11
C VAL A 201 -17.59 10.54 14.92
N ALA A 202 -17.44 11.62 15.70
CA ALA A 202 -18.55 12.21 16.45
C ALA A 202 -19.65 12.73 15.52
N GLU A 203 -19.29 13.46 14.47
CA GLU A 203 -20.26 13.95 13.48
C GLU A 203 -20.86 12.79 12.67
N TRP A 204 -20.07 11.78 12.33
CA TRP A 204 -20.56 10.60 11.63
C TRP A 204 -21.60 9.86 12.47
N LEU A 205 -21.34 9.67 13.75
CA LEU A 205 -22.29 9.08 14.69
C LEU A 205 -23.55 9.94 14.81
N ARG A 206 -23.40 11.26 15.00
CA ARG A 206 -24.53 12.19 15.13
C ARG A 206 -25.48 12.11 13.93
N TYR A 207 -24.95 12.14 12.72
CA TYR A 207 -25.76 12.03 11.51
C TYR A 207 -26.31 10.62 11.29
N ALA A 208 -25.59 9.57 11.71
CA ALA A 208 -26.08 8.20 11.68
C ALA A 208 -27.25 7.95 12.66
N CYS A 209 -27.43 8.82 13.66
CA CYS A 209 -28.59 8.80 14.55
C CYS A 209 -29.83 9.51 13.98
N ASP A 210 -29.74 10.20 12.84
CA ASP A 210 -30.91 10.84 12.19
C ASP A 210 -31.44 9.93 11.09
N ALA A 211 -32.64 9.37 11.29
CA ALA A 211 -33.27 8.47 10.32
C ALA A 211 -33.48 9.12 8.95
N ARG A 212 -33.65 10.45 8.89
CA ARG A 212 -33.79 11.21 7.65
C ARG A 212 -32.48 11.31 6.89
N VAL A 213 -31.35 11.10 7.55
CA VAL A 213 -30.03 11.09 6.91
C VAL A 213 -29.64 9.66 6.57
N VAL A 214 -29.64 8.74 7.54
CA VAL A 214 -29.00 7.42 7.40
C VAL A 214 -29.88 6.33 6.78
N THR A 215 -31.19 6.54 6.60
CA THR A 215 -32.10 5.48 6.10
C THR A 215 -32.61 5.76 4.70
N ASP A 216 -33.24 4.74 4.11
CA ASP A 216 -33.90 4.78 2.81
C ASP A 216 -35.35 5.29 2.87
N ILE A 217 -35.76 5.97 3.94
CA ILE A 217 -37.03 6.71 3.93
C ILE A 217 -36.98 7.82 2.85
N PRO A 218 -38.12 8.09 2.16
CA PRO A 218 -38.20 9.16 1.16
C PRO A 218 -37.78 10.51 1.73
N ASN A 219 -37.27 11.40 0.87
CA ASN A 219 -36.89 12.76 1.25
C ASN A 219 -38.07 13.50 1.92
N GLN A 220 -37.79 14.16 3.04
CA GLN A 220 -38.73 14.88 3.88
C GLN A 220 -38.58 16.39 3.79
N LEU A 221 -37.48 16.90 3.20
CA LEU A 221 -37.25 18.35 3.06
C LEU A 221 -37.84 18.97 1.78
N GLY A 222 -38.66 18.21 1.04
CA GLY A 222 -39.38 18.71 -0.13
C GLY A 222 -38.53 18.87 -1.39
N LEU A 223 -37.25 18.46 -1.36
CA LEU A 223 -36.38 18.43 -2.53
C LEU A 223 -36.30 17.01 -3.10
N PRO A 224 -36.49 16.83 -4.42
CA PRO A 224 -36.33 15.52 -5.04
C PRO A 224 -34.85 15.12 -5.08
N ASP A 225 -34.60 13.82 -5.20
CA ASP A 225 -33.28 13.34 -5.59
C ASP A 225 -32.93 13.82 -7.00
N PHE A 226 -31.63 13.80 -7.32
CA PHE A 226 -31.14 14.19 -8.63
C PHE A 226 -31.61 13.23 -9.73
N ASP A 227 -31.64 13.75 -10.96
CA ASP A 227 -31.84 12.90 -12.13
C ASP A 227 -30.76 11.81 -12.20
N GLY A 228 -31.18 10.58 -12.48
CA GLY A 228 -30.32 9.40 -12.47
C GLY A 228 -29.94 8.86 -11.08
N PHE A 229 -30.52 9.36 -9.97
CA PHE A 229 -30.31 8.78 -8.63
C PHE A 229 -30.58 7.26 -8.61
N ILE A 230 -29.67 6.50 -8.01
CA ILE A 230 -29.68 5.04 -8.05
C ILE A 230 -30.12 4.44 -6.71
N ASP A 231 -29.42 4.78 -5.62
CA ASP A 231 -29.66 4.23 -4.28
C ASP A 231 -28.95 5.09 -3.23
N HIS A 232 -29.43 5.09 -1.99
CA HIS A 232 -28.75 5.78 -0.90
C HIS A 232 -27.75 4.86 -0.20
N ARG A 233 -26.52 5.34 0.03
CA ARG A 233 -25.43 4.56 0.65
C ARG A 233 -25.29 4.72 2.17
N PHE A 234 -26.30 5.27 2.85
CA PHE A 234 -26.43 5.25 4.31
C PHE A 234 -25.22 5.88 5.02
N ASP A 235 -24.59 5.17 5.98
CA ASP A 235 -23.40 5.62 6.69
C ASP A 235 -22.25 6.02 5.75
N GLN A 236 -22.14 5.40 4.58
CA GLN A 236 -21.13 5.73 3.58
C GLN A 236 -21.35 7.11 2.94
N SER A 237 -22.60 7.48 2.68
CA SER A 237 -22.93 8.83 2.20
C SER A 237 -22.56 9.88 3.23
N ILE A 238 -22.81 9.59 4.51
CA ILE A 238 -22.43 10.47 5.63
C ILE A 238 -20.91 10.60 5.71
N LEU A 239 -20.18 9.48 5.68
CA LEU A 239 -18.71 9.48 5.70
C LEU A 239 -18.14 10.29 4.54
N SER A 240 -18.64 10.07 3.31
CA SER A 240 -18.19 10.78 2.12
C SER A 240 -18.35 12.30 2.27
N ASN A 241 -19.56 12.75 2.65
CA ASN A 241 -19.83 14.16 2.91
C ASN A 241 -18.88 14.74 3.97
N LEU A 242 -18.64 14.03 5.07
CA LEU A 242 -17.75 14.49 6.14
C LEU A 242 -16.28 14.57 5.72
N ILE A 243 -15.77 13.60 4.95
CA ILE A 243 -14.41 13.64 4.41
C ILE A 243 -14.19 14.93 3.60
N TYR A 244 -15.15 15.27 2.72
CA TYR A 244 -15.05 16.47 1.89
C TYR A 244 -15.36 17.78 2.64
N LYS A 245 -16.31 17.75 3.59
CA LYS A 245 -16.71 18.93 4.40
C LYS A 245 -15.61 19.32 5.37
N LEU A 246 -14.97 18.33 6.00
CA LEU A 246 -13.89 18.52 6.95
C LEU A 246 -12.52 18.65 6.28
N ASP A 247 -12.42 18.55 4.95
CA ASP A 247 -11.18 18.65 4.18
C ASP A 247 -10.08 17.70 4.69
N LEU A 248 -10.44 16.42 4.80
CA LEU A 248 -9.56 15.36 5.28
C LEU A 248 -8.76 14.74 4.14
N GLU A 249 -7.51 14.37 4.42
CA GLU A 249 -6.58 13.83 3.43
C GLU A 249 -6.83 12.33 3.24
N ILE A 250 -7.28 11.95 2.05
CA ILE A 250 -7.43 10.55 1.60
C ILE A 250 -6.21 10.18 0.73
N PRO A 251 -5.74 8.93 0.76
CA PRO A 251 -4.64 8.50 -0.10
C PRO A 251 -4.97 8.62 -1.60
N ALA A 252 -4.00 9.12 -2.37
CA ALA A 252 -4.02 9.03 -3.83
C ALA A 252 -3.53 7.63 -4.23
N LEU A 253 -4.46 6.76 -4.63
CA LEU A 253 -4.14 5.44 -5.17
C LEU A 253 -3.72 5.54 -6.64
N ARG A 254 -2.76 4.69 -7.05
CA ARG A 254 -2.44 4.51 -8.48
C ARG A 254 -3.54 3.75 -9.19
N GLU A 255 -4.15 2.78 -8.51
CA GLU A 255 -5.26 2.00 -9.03
C GLU A 255 -6.50 2.07 -8.13
N PRO A 256 -7.70 2.37 -8.69
CA PRO A 256 -8.95 2.31 -7.95
C PRO A 256 -9.15 0.92 -7.32
N SER A 257 -9.24 0.84 -6.00
CA SER A 257 -9.47 -0.43 -5.32
C SER A 257 -10.39 -0.30 -4.12
N LYS A 258 -11.23 -1.33 -3.97
CA LYS A 258 -12.10 -1.50 -2.81
C LYS A 258 -11.41 -2.21 -1.65
N ARG A 259 -10.21 -2.77 -1.85
CA ARG A 259 -9.53 -3.62 -0.88
C ARG A 259 -8.45 -2.84 -0.13
N ILE A 260 -8.48 -2.91 1.20
CA ILE A 260 -7.43 -2.33 2.06
C ILE A 260 -6.01 -2.83 1.70
N ARG A 261 -5.90 -4.09 1.26
CA ARG A 261 -4.62 -4.68 0.82
C ARG A 261 -3.98 -3.91 -0.32
N THR A 262 -4.73 -3.48 -1.33
CA THR A 262 -4.17 -2.73 -2.47
C THR A 262 -3.48 -1.46 -1.99
N LEU A 263 -4.12 -0.72 -1.07
CA LEU A 263 -3.53 0.48 -0.49
C LEU A 263 -2.28 0.16 0.35
N ILE A 264 -2.33 -0.91 1.17
CA ILE A 264 -1.18 -1.34 1.97
C ILE A 264 -0.01 -1.72 1.06
N ASP A 265 -0.25 -2.47 -0.01
CA ASP A 265 0.76 -2.89 -0.98
C ASP A 265 1.35 -1.67 -1.71
N GLU A 266 0.54 -0.68 -2.09
CA GLU A 266 1.04 0.58 -2.67
C GLU A 266 1.95 1.35 -1.70
N PHE A 267 1.54 1.48 -0.44
CA PHE A 267 2.38 2.13 0.57
C PHE A 267 3.65 1.35 0.89
N GLU A 268 3.58 0.01 0.90
CA GLU A 268 4.75 -0.83 1.07
C GLU A 268 5.72 -0.65 -0.09
N ARG A 269 5.25 -0.71 -1.34
CA ARG A 269 6.06 -0.45 -2.54
C ARG A 269 6.70 0.95 -2.48
N ALA A 270 5.93 1.97 -2.12
CA ALA A 270 6.45 3.34 -1.99
C ALA A 270 7.55 3.43 -0.91
N ALA A 271 7.36 2.77 0.24
CA ALA A 271 8.34 2.73 1.31
C ALA A 271 9.62 1.96 0.93
N LEU A 272 9.50 0.90 0.14
CA LEU A 272 10.64 0.11 -0.35
C LEU A 272 11.51 0.89 -1.33
N VAL A 273 10.89 1.73 -2.18
CA VAL A 273 11.58 2.55 -3.18
C VAL A 273 12.17 3.84 -2.57
N TRP A 274 11.50 4.48 -1.60
CA TRP A 274 11.86 5.83 -1.13
C TRP A 274 13.13 5.90 -0.28
N ALA A 275 13.67 4.80 0.23
CA ALA A 275 14.98 4.84 0.89
C ALA A 275 15.99 5.35 -0.13
N ARG A 276 16.45 6.61 -0.08
CA ARG A 276 17.44 7.14 -1.02
C ARG A 276 18.79 7.20 -0.29
N PRO A 277 19.69 6.24 -0.50
CA PRO A 277 21.12 6.48 -0.29
C PRO A 277 21.58 7.64 -1.20
N SER A 278 22.86 7.99 -1.13
CA SER A 278 23.53 9.14 -1.78
C SER A 278 23.29 9.30 -3.30
N GLU A 279 24.03 10.19 -3.96
CA GLU A 279 24.00 10.33 -5.42
C GLU A 279 24.23 8.98 -6.13
N ASN A 280 23.47 8.70 -7.20
CA ASN A 280 23.61 7.49 -8.02
C ASN A 280 24.86 7.59 -8.91
N ILE A 281 25.92 6.88 -8.54
CA ILE A 281 27.21 6.92 -9.24
C ILE A 281 27.24 6.14 -10.56
N ALA A 282 26.17 5.42 -10.90
CA ALA A 282 26.03 4.75 -12.19
C ALA A 282 25.68 5.72 -13.33
N LEU A 283 25.09 6.89 -13.02
CA LEU A 283 24.69 7.86 -14.06
C LEU A 283 25.90 8.39 -14.84
N GLY A 284 25.76 8.45 -16.16
CA GLY A 284 26.81 8.91 -17.08
C GLY A 284 27.94 7.89 -17.30
N LYS A 285 27.84 6.68 -16.73
CA LYS A 285 28.84 5.61 -16.90
C LYS A 285 28.58 4.79 -18.15
N THR A 286 29.64 4.22 -18.70
CA THR A 286 29.56 3.40 -19.92
C THR A 286 29.14 1.98 -19.60
N TRP A 287 28.39 1.37 -20.51
CA TRP A 287 28.02 -0.03 -20.42
C TRP A 287 28.25 -0.77 -21.74
N THR A 288 28.41 -2.09 -21.64
CA THR A 288 28.48 -3.02 -22.77
C THR A 288 27.56 -4.22 -22.55
N ALA A 289 27.16 -4.91 -23.61
CA ALA A 289 26.29 -6.07 -23.57
C ALA A 289 26.72 -7.15 -24.57
N SER A 290 26.30 -8.40 -24.33
CA SER A 290 26.70 -9.60 -25.09
C SER A 290 26.36 -9.51 -26.58
N SER A 291 25.22 -8.93 -26.92
CA SER A 291 24.73 -8.79 -28.29
C SER A 291 23.81 -7.60 -28.45
N ALA A 292 23.64 -7.17 -29.70
CA ALA A 292 22.64 -6.18 -30.07
C ALA A 292 21.27 -6.86 -30.30
N SER A 293 20.22 -6.08 -30.17
CA SER A 293 18.86 -6.44 -30.56
C SER A 293 18.29 -5.40 -31.53
N PRO A 294 17.10 -5.61 -32.10
CA PRO A 294 16.41 -4.56 -32.86
C PRO A 294 16.15 -3.25 -32.08
N TRP A 295 16.23 -3.29 -30.74
CA TRP A 295 15.91 -2.16 -29.87
C TRP A 295 17.13 -1.51 -29.21
N SER A 296 18.30 -2.16 -29.20
CA SER A 296 19.49 -1.68 -28.50
C SER A 296 20.78 -2.22 -29.11
N GLY A 297 21.84 -1.40 -29.12
CA GLY A 297 23.19 -1.83 -29.50
C GLY A 297 23.91 -2.60 -28.40
N THR A 298 25.20 -2.86 -28.60
CA THR A 298 26.06 -3.55 -27.62
C THR A 298 26.76 -2.62 -26.64
N THR A 299 26.68 -1.30 -26.80
CA THR A 299 27.36 -0.32 -25.94
C THR A 299 26.51 0.93 -25.76
N GLY A 300 26.66 1.62 -24.63
CA GLY A 300 26.01 2.91 -24.41
C GLY A 300 26.49 3.63 -23.15
N VAL A 301 25.81 4.73 -22.82
CA VAL A 301 26.04 5.51 -21.59
C VAL A 301 24.76 5.49 -20.76
N TYR A 302 24.86 5.05 -19.51
CA TYR A 302 23.73 4.94 -18.61
C TYR A 302 23.14 6.32 -18.26
N GLY A 303 21.81 6.43 -18.32
CA GLY A 303 21.09 7.70 -18.19
C GLY A 303 20.86 8.46 -19.50
N GLN A 304 21.48 8.03 -20.61
CA GLN A 304 21.13 8.51 -21.95
C GLN A 304 20.08 7.59 -22.59
N ARG A 305 19.24 8.14 -23.47
CA ARG A 305 18.23 7.35 -24.17
C ARG A 305 18.89 6.49 -25.26
N THR A 306 19.04 5.21 -24.97
CA THR A 306 19.61 4.19 -25.87
C THR A 306 18.56 3.28 -26.51
N THR A 307 17.29 3.40 -26.11
CA THR A 307 16.15 2.58 -26.56
C THR A 307 14.91 3.44 -26.86
N GLY A 308 14.03 2.93 -27.72
CA GLY A 308 12.72 3.56 -28.00
C GLY A 308 11.67 3.29 -26.92
N ASP A 309 11.77 2.15 -26.24
CA ASP A 309 10.84 1.66 -25.22
C ASP A 309 11.27 2.12 -23.81
N PRO A 310 10.39 2.78 -23.03
CA PRO A 310 10.71 3.26 -21.69
C PRO A 310 10.74 2.16 -20.61
N SER A 311 10.50 0.90 -20.95
CA SER A 311 10.50 -0.24 -20.01
C SER A 311 11.86 -0.91 -19.81
N PHE A 312 12.86 -0.51 -20.58
CA PHE A 312 14.24 -0.98 -20.43
C PHE A 312 15.23 0.02 -21.04
N PHE A 313 16.42 0.12 -20.45
CA PHE A 313 17.48 0.98 -20.98
C PHE A 313 18.44 0.26 -21.94
N PHE A 314 18.45 -1.08 -21.94
CA PHE A 314 19.17 -1.92 -22.91
C PHE A 314 18.40 -3.22 -23.17
N HIS A 315 18.76 -3.91 -24.25
CA HIS A 315 18.14 -5.18 -24.61
C HIS A 315 19.08 -6.02 -25.48
N THR A 316 19.43 -7.23 -25.02
CA THR A 316 20.26 -8.16 -25.82
C THR A 316 19.43 -8.91 -26.87
N GLY A 317 20.10 -9.51 -27.84
CA GLY A 317 19.53 -10.60 -28.63
C GLY A 317 19.15 -11.80 -27.76
N LEU A 318 18.60 -12.84 -28.40
CA LEU A 318 18.41 -14.14 -27.77
C LEU A 318 19.77 -14.85 -27.78
N ASP A 319 20.43 -14.92 -26.63
CA ASP A 319 21.76 -15.50 -26.49
C ASP A 319 21.76 -16.61 -25.45
N ARG A 320 22.77 -17.49 -25.52
CA ARG A 320 23.14 -18.32 -24.38
C ARG A 320 23.88 -17.48 -23.36
N ASN A 321 23.36 -17.41 -22.16
CA ASN A 321 23.92 -16.65 -21.04
C ASN A 321 24.18 -15.18 -21.42
N PRO A 322 23.14 -14.43 -21.84
CA PRO A 322 23.29 -13.02 -22.19
C PRO A 322 23.83 -12.24 -20.99
N TRP A 323 24.63 -11.23 -21.27
CA TRP A 323 25.28 -10.45 -20.22
C TRP A 323 25.31 -8.96 -20.52
N PHE A 324 25.47 -8.20 -19.45
CA PHE A 324 25.63 -6.75 -19.43
C PHE A 324 26.76 -6.39 -18.45
N VAL A 325 27.61 -5.43 -18.79
CA VAL A 325 28.66 -4.89 -17.91
C VAL A 325 28.58 -3.38 -17.88
N LEU A 326 28.46 -2.80 -16.68
CA LEU A 326 28.60 -1.37 -16.42
C LEU A 326 30.00 -1.08 -15.86
N ASP A 327 30.72 -0.12 -16.45
CA ASP A 327 32.02 0.36 -15.99
C ASP A 327 31.90 1.71 -15.27
N LEU A 328 32.18 1.74 -13.96
CA LEU A 328 32.18 2.98 -13.16
C LEU A 328 33.33 3.95 -13.53
N GLY A 329 34.29 3.50 -14.33
CA GLY A 329 35.47 4.23 -14.79
C GLY A 329 36.65 4.20 -13.80
N ALA A 330 36.38 3.97 -12.52
CA ALA A 330 37.38 3.76 -11.48
C ALA A 330 36.82 2.84 -10.39
N VAL A 331 37.71 2.22 -9.61
CA VAL A 331 37.31 1.43 -8.45
C VAL A 331 36.65 2.37 -7.43
N ALA A 332 35.41 2.05 -7.06
CA ALA A 332 34.61 2.78 -6.09
C ALA A 332 34.28 1.91 -4.88
N ARG A 333 34.04 2.57 -3.75
CA ARG A 333 33.47 1.96 -2.55
C ARG A 333 31.96 2.16 -2.56
N VAL A 334 31.21 1.07 -2.48
CA VAL A 334 29.75 1.03 -2.70
C VAL A 334 29.08 0.40 -1.49
N SER A 335 27.99 1.01 -1.04
CA SER A 335 27.16 0.50 0.05
C SER A 335 25.89 -0.19 -0.44
N GLU A 336 25.40 0.17 -1.64
CA GLU A 336 24.16 -0.37 -2.17
C GLU A 336 24.14 -0.37 -3.70
N ILE A 337 23.56 -1.43 -4.28
CA ILE A 337 23.19 -1.53 -5.69
C ILE A 337 21.69 -1.86 -5.75
N ARG A 338 20.98 -1.22 -6.67
CA ARG A 338 19.59 -1.53 -7.02
C ARG A 338 19.50 -1.90 -8.47
N ILE A 339 18.85 -3.02 -8.74
CA ILE A 339 18.59 -3.47 -10.11
C ILE A 339 17.08 -3.52 -10.31
N TYR A 340 16.58 -2.75 -11.27
CA TYR A 340 15.17 -2.65 -11.61
C TYR A 340 14.90 -3.55 -12.81
N ASN A 341 14.09 -4.58 -12.59
CA ASN A 341 13.59 -5.41 -13.68
C ASN A 341 12.66 -4.59 -14.59
N ARG A 342 12.49 -5.03 -15.82
CA ARG A 342 11.50 -4.47 -16.75
C ARG A 342 10.13 -4.41 -16.11
N TRP A 343 9.48 -3.25 -16.16
CA TRP A 343 8.08 -3.13 -15.81
C TRP A 343 7.19 -3.65 -16.96
N GLY A 344 6.15 -4.42 -16.63
CA GLY A 344 5.25 -5.03 -17.61
C GLY A 344 5.68 -6.44 -18.04
N GLN A 345 5.34 -6.82 -19.27
CA GLN A 345 5.59 -8.15 -19.85
C GLN A 345 6.52 -8.03 -21.06
N PRO A 346 7.46 -8.98 -21.27
CA PRO A 346 7.82 -10.11 -20.41
C PRO A 346 8.88 -9.75 -19.34
N SER A 347 8.49 -9.72 -18.07
CA SER A 347 9.41 -9.44 -16.94
C SER A 347 9.96 -10.70 -16.28
N GLU A 348 9.36 -11.85 -16.57
CA GLU A 348 9.79 -13.19 -16.20
C GLU A 348 11.12 -13.62 -16.84
N ARG A 349 11.70 -12.82 -17.73
CA ARG A 349 12.99 -13.13 -18.38
C ARG A 349 14.22 -12.91 -17.50
N ALA A 350 14.08 -12.17 -16.41
CA ALA A 350 15.18 -11.91 -15.47
C ALA A 350 15.23 -12.92 -14.29
N GLN A 351 14.58 -14.09 -14.43
CA GLN A 351 14.36 -15.02 -13.32
C GLN A 351 15.58 -15.88 -12.97
N LEU A 352 16.55 -16.03 -13.87
CA LEU A 352 17.84 -16.70 -13.62
C LEU A 352 19.01 -15.71 -13.61
N MET A 353 18.76 -14.49 -13.11
CA MET A 353 19.75 -13.42 -13.06
C MET A 353 20.85 -13.67 -12.03
N ARG A 354 22.10 -13.44 -12.42
CA ARG A 354 23.24 -13.36 -11.52
C ARG A 354 23.90 -11.99 -11.59
N VAL A 355 24.44 -11.54 -10.47
CA VAL A 355 25.17 -10.27 -10.37
C VAL A 355 26.58 -10.54 -9.90
N TRP A 356 27.54 -9.91 -10.56
CA TRP A 356 28.95 -10.09 -10.34
C TRP A 356 29.66 -8.74 -10.22
N LEU A 357 30.68 -8.66 -9.37
CA LEU A 357 31.48 -7.46 -9.16
C LEU A 357 32.96 -7.73 -9.47
N GLY A 358 33.64 -6.80 -10.13
CA GLY A 358 35.06 -6.91 -10.44
C GLY A 358 35.80 -5.58 -10.30
N GLU A 359 37.06 -5.60 -9.85
CA GLU A 359 37.95 -4.42 -9.92
C GLU A 359 38.62 -4.30 -11.31
N THR A 360 38.74 -5.43 -12.01
CA THR A 360 39.31 -5.56 -13.35
C THR A 360 38.34 -6.29 -14.28
N GLU A 361 38.52 -6.16 -15.60
CA GLU A 361 37.62 -6.73 -16.61
C GLU A 361 37.61 -8.26 -16.63
N ASP A 362 38.67 -8.90 -16.14
CA ASP A 362 38.85 -10.36 -16.23
C ASP A 362 38.57 -11.11 -14.93
N ALA A 363 38.27 -10.41 -13.84
CA ALA A 363 38.15 -11.00 -12.51
C ALA A 363 36.88 -10.51 -11.81
N TYR A 364 35.86 -11.36 -11.82
CA TYR A 364 34.58 -11.12 -11.17
C TYR A 364 34.34 -12.07 -10.00
N ARG A 365 33.72 -11.56 -8.93
CA ARG A 365 33.14 -12.35 -7.84
C ARG A 365 31.62 -12.38 -7.98
N LEU A 366 31.01 -13.55 -7.80
CA LEU A 366 29.55 -13.68 -7.73
C LEU A 366 29.07 -13.02 -6.43
N VAL A 367 28.08 -12.14 -6.54
CA VAL A 367 27.49 -11.44 -5.40
C VAL A 367 25.98 -11.65 -5.28
N PHE A 368 25.34 -12.25 -6.27
CA PHE A 368 23.93 -12.60 -6.21
C PHE A 368 23.65 -13.70 -7.22
N ASP A 369 22.88 -14.70 -6.80
CA ASP A 369 22.27 -15.68 -7.68
C ASP A 369 20.75 -15.64 -7.49
N ALA A 370 19.97 -15.73 -8.57
CA ALA A 370 18.51 -15.73 -8.48
C ALA A 370 17.94 -16.95 -7.73
N VAL A 371 18.74 -18.01 -7.53
CA VAL A 371 18.41 -19.08 -6.58
C VAL A 371 18.20 -18.54 -5.16
N ASP A 372 18.87 -17.43 -4.81
CA ASP A 372 18.78 -16.80 -3.49
C ASP A 372 17.54 -15.91 -3.34
N ALA A 373 16.98 -15.36 -4.42
CA ALA A 373 15.82 -14.48 -4.36
C ALA A 373 15.09 -14.27 -5.71
N HIS A 374 13.77 -14.08 -5.62
CA HIS A 374 12.95 -13.70 -6.78
C HIS A 374 13.17 -12.23 -7.21
N CYS A 375 13.38 -12.01 -8.50
CA CYS A 375 13.45 -10.68 -9.11
C CYS A 375 12.04 -10.18 -9.48
N HIS A 376 11.46 -9.32 -8.63
CA HIS A 376 10.10 -8.84 -8.79
C HIS A 376 9.99 -7.76 -9.90
N PRO A 377 9.01 -7.83 -10.82
CA PRO A 377 8.89 -6.93 -11.97
C PRO A 377 8.65 -5.45 -11.64
N GLY A 378 8.10 -5.17 -10.46
CA GLY A 378 7.77 -3.80 -10.03
C GLY A 378 8.62 -3.27 -8.88
N LEU A 379 9.63 -4.01 -8.41
CA LEU A 379 10.42 -3.67 -7.24
C LEU A 379 11.89 -3.99 -7.48
N PRO A 380 12.82 -3.10 -7.10
CA PRO A 380 14.24 -3.34 -7.34
C PRO A 380 14.76 -4.50 -6.47
N LEU A 381 15.69 -5.27 -7.02
CA LEU A 381 16.59 -6.11 -6.25
C LEU A 381 17.59 -5.21 -5.51
N HIS A 382 17.63 -5.28 -4.18
CA HIS A 382 18.56 -4.54 -3.35
C HIS A 382 19.76 -5.42 -2.98
N LEU A 383 20.96 -5.01 -3.37
CA LEU A 383 22.21 -5.62 -2.90
C LEU A 383 22.90 -4.61 -1.99
N ARG A 384 23.04 -4.95 -0.70
CA ARG A 384 23.65 -4.07 0.30
C ARG A 384 24.98 -4.66 0.75
N PHE A 385 25.95 -3.79 0.93
CA PHE A 385 27.33 -4.19 1.21
C PHE A 385 27.86 -3.42 2.40
N ASP A 386 28.67 -4.08 3.21
CA ASP A 386 29.51 -3.43 4.20
C ASP A 386 30.77 -2.90 3.51
N ASN A 387 30.60 -1.88 2.64
CA ASN A 387 31.66 -1.18 1.91
C ASN A 387 32.34 -1.95 0.75
N ALA A 388 31.56 -2.63 -0.10
CA ALA A 388 32.09 -3.36 -1.26
C ALA A 388 32.92 -2.49 -2.21
N ARG A 389 34.04 -3.04 -2.66
CA ARG A 389 34.95 -2.39 -3.62
C ARG A 389 34.84 -3.02 -5.00
N PHE A 390 34.54 -2.22 -6.03
CA PHE A 390 34.51 -2.67 -7.43
C PHE A 390 34.56 -1.51 -8.44
N ARG A 391 34.89 -1.82 -9.70
CA ARG A 391 34.78 -0.92 -10.86
C ARG A 391 33.73 -1.40 -11.84
N TYR A 392 33.65 -2.71 -12.07
CA TYR A 392 32.76 -3.35 -13.02
C TYR A 392 31.62 -4.05 -12.31
N LEU A 393 30.39 -3.74 -12.71
CA LEU A 393 29.18 -4.48 -12.35
C LEU A 393 28.76 -5.29 -13.57
N LYS A 394 28.78 -6.62 -13.45
CA LYS A 394 28.27 -7.52 -14.49
C LYS A 394 26.94 -8.14 -14.04
N VAL A 395 25.98 -8.20 -14.96
CA VAL A 395 24.72 -8.93 -14.80
C VAL A 395 24.62 -9.93 -15.94
N ASP A 396 24.33 -11.19 -15.65
CA ASP A 396 24.02 -12.20 -16.67
C ASP A 396 22.80 -13.04 -16.31
N LEU A 397 22.30 -13.81 -17.28
CA LEU A 397 21.29 -14.84 -17.05
C LEU A 397 21.94 -16.22 -17.16
N ASP A 398 21.59 -17.16 -16.28
CA ASP A 398 22.03 -18.56 -16.37
C ASP A 398 21.09 -19.40 -17.24
N GLU A 399 20.74 -18.87 -18.42
CA GLU A 399 19.85 -19.50 -19.39
C GLU A 399 20.03 -18.93 -20.80
N GLU A 400 19.40 -19.57 -21.79
CA GLU A 400 19.24 -19.01 -23.13
C GLU A 400 18.03 -18.07 -23.15
N GLN A 401 18.27 -16.76 -23.16
CA GLN A 401 17.23 -15.75 -22.96
C GLN A 401 17.66 -14.36 -23.49
N HIS A 402 16.73 -13.41 -23.52
CA HIS A 402 17.00 -11.99 -23.66
C HIS A 402 17.25 -11.33 -22.29
N LEU A 403 18.34 -10.59 -22.13
CA LEU A 403 18.58 -9.75 -20.96
C LEU A 403 18.17 -8.30 -21.25
N HIS A 404 17.33 -7.75 -20.37
CA HIS A 404 16.89 -6.36 -20.38
C HIS A 404 16.53 -5.92 -18.95
N LEU A 405 16.85 -4.68 -18.60
CA LEU A 405 16.54 -4.10 -17.29
C LEU A 405 16.01 -2.67 -17.46
N ASP A 406 15.12 -2.26 -16.56
CA ASP A 406 14.56 -0.90 -16.49
C ASP A 406 15.62 0.10 -16.03
N GLY A 407 16.42 -0.27 -15.03
CA GLY A 407 17.43 0.62 -14.47
C GLY A 407 18.38 -0.04 -13.50
N ILE A 408 19.49 0.65 -13.24
CA ILE A 408 20.49 0.32 -12.23
C ILE A 408 20.80 1.58 -11.43
N GLU A 409 20.82 1.49 -10.11
CA GLU A 409 21.32 2.54 -9.24
C GLU A 409 22.44 2.00 -8.37
N ILE A 410 23.54 2.73 -8.27
CA ILE A 410 24.70 2.35 -7.46
C ILE A 410 25.01 3.51 -6.53
N PHE A 411 25.23 3.21 -5.26
CA PHE A 411 25.40 4.23 -4.23
C PHE A 411 26.71 4.04 -3.48
N ALA A 412 27.52 5.10 -3.46
CA ALA A 412 28.79 5.10 -2.76
C ALA A 412 28.62 4.79 -1.25
N ALA A 413 29.61 4.15 -0.65
CA ALA A 413 29.72 4.08 0.81
C ALA A 413 30.03 5.48 1.37
N ARG A 414 29.45 5.82 2.52
CA ARG A 414 29.70 7.08 3.22
C ARG A 414 30.90 7.00 4.14
#